data_AF-A0A4V3HVU3-F1
#
_entry.id   AF-A0A4V3HVU3-F1
#
_cell.length_a   1.000
_cell.length_b   1.000
_cell.length_c   1.000
_cell.angle_alpha   90.00
_cell.angle_beta   90.00
_cell.angle_gamma   90.00
#
_symmetry.space_group_name_H-M   'P 1'
#
loop_
_entity.id
_entity.type
_entity.pdbx_description
1 polymer ?
#
loop_
_entity_poly.entity_id
_entity_poly.type
_entity_poly.pdbx_seq_one_letter_code
_entity_poly.pdbx_strand_id
1 'polypeptide(L)'
;MPSPRQLRTLLIGVLIGVIFVLFYTSSLRSSEAKDERTIQDFYHKTVNGLSKKPPPPGQAVLDSDKTKAAGHVPVDKDADGDVDEDDARLAKDMQGRLKAAEDKAKESANKKSPLKPDAPSDVVGKGNSAAGQEKKKDKTGTGKEVAADSPDKDEKKKETDEDHAVEVELNSILKKSPVIIFSKSYCPYSKKAKELLLEKYSITPAPFVVELDKHDLGPQLQAFLGEKTGRKTVPNILINSVSIGGGDDLVELDGQNKLVPKIVDLGQKKVEMKLRSTEGSKKN
;
A
#
# COMPACT_ATOMS: atom_id res chain seq x y z
N MET A 1 -56.59 10.57 -7.58
CA MET A 1 -55.36 10.12 -8.27
C MET A 1 -54.95 11.22 -9.24
N PRO A 2 -53.70 11.73 -9.20
CA PRO A 2 -53.25 12.74 -10.15
C PRO A 2 -53.29 12.17 -11.56
N SER A 3 -53.71 13.00 -12.53
CA SER A 3 -53.82 12.55 -13.91
C SER A 3 -52.44 12.19 -14.49
N PRO A 4 -52.33 11.23 -15.42
CA PRO A 4 -51.04 10.83 -15.99
C PRO A 4 -50.28 11.96 -16.69
N ARG A 5 -50.98 13.03 -17.10
CA ARG A 5 -50.37 14.26 -17.64
C ARG A 5 -49.70 15.09 -16.54
N GLN A 6 -50.35 15.23 -15.38
CA GLN A 6 -49.79 15.94 -14.22
C GLN A 6 -48.58 15.21 -13.61
N LEU A 7 -48.59 13.87 -13.64
CA LEU A 7 -47.45 13.08 -13.17
C LEU A 7 -46.22 13.28 -14.06
N ARG A 8 -46.41 13.34 -15.39
CA ARG A 8 -45.32 13.61 -16.34
C ARG A 8 -44.75 15.00 -16.18
N THR A 9 -45.59 16.02 -16.00
CA THR A 9 -45.12 17.40 -15.76
C THR A 9 -44.37 17.53 -14.45
N LEU A 10 -44.79 16.82 -13.40
CA LEU A 10 -44.06 16.79 -12.12
C LEU A 10 -42.70 16.10 -12.25
N LEU A 11 -42.63 14.96 -12.93
CA LEU A 11 -41.36 14.25 -13.15
C LEU A 11 -40.36 15.10 -13.96
N ILE A 12 -40.83 15.78 -15.01
CA ILE A 12 -40.00 16.69 -15.79
C ILE A 12 -39.52 17.87 -14.94
N GLY A 13 -40.39 18.46 -14.13
CA GLY A 13 -40.02 19.55 -13.22
C GLY A 13 -38.97 19.15 -12.19
N VAL A 14 -39.09 17.97 -11.58
CA VAL A 14 -38.09 17.43 -10.64
C VAL A 14 -36.76 17.17 -11.35
N LEU A 15 -36.79 16.61 -12.56
CA LEU A 15 -35.57 16.30 -13.33
C LEU A 15 -34.81 17.59 -13.71
N ILE A 16 -35.53 18.63 -14.14
CA ILE A 16 -34.95 19.97 -14.40
C ILE A 16 -34.36 20.57 -13.12
N GLY A 17 -35.06 20.46 -11.98
CA GLY A 17 -34.56 20.93 -10.69
C GLY A 17 -33.26 20.25 -10.25
N VAL A 18 -33.16 18.93 -10.41
CA VAL A 18 -31.94 18.17 -10.11
C VAL A 18 -30.80 18.59 -11.03
N ILE A 19 -31.04 18.75 -12.33
CA ILE A 19 -30.02 19.24 -13.28
C ILE A 19 -29.55 20.64 -12.90
N PHE A 20 -30.47 21.53 -12.52
CA PHE A 20 -30.13 22.90 -12.12
C PHE A 20 -29.28 22.93 -10.85
N VAL A 21 -29.63 22.11 -9.84
CA VAL A 21 -28.83 21.97 -8.61
C VAL A 21 -27.44 21.40 -8.92
N LEU A 22 -27.35 20.38 -9.78
CA LEU A 22 -26.05 19.82 -10.19
C LEU A 22 -25.21 20.84 -10.97
N PHE A 23 -25.82 21.64 -11.84
CA PHE A 23 -25.11 22.67 -12.61
C PHE A 23 -24.66 23.82 -11.71
N TYR A 24 -25.50 24.26 -10.78
CA TYR A 24 -25.17 25.34 -9.84
C TYR A 24 -24.10 24.91 -8.82
N THR A 25 -24.20 23.69 -8.30
CA THR A 25 -23.17 23.12 -7.40
C THR A 25 -21.86 22.82 -8.13
N SER A 26 -21.91 22.43 -9.40
CA SER A 26 -20.70 22.27 -10.23
C SER A 26 -20.05 23.62 -10.58
N SER A 27 -20.85 24.64 -10.87
CA SER A 27 -20.37 26.01 -11.13
C SER A 27 -19.65 26.59 -9.91
N LEU A 28 -20.20 26.40 -8.71
CA LEU A 28 -19.56 26.81 -7.45
C LEU A 28 -18.25 26.05 -7.17
N ARG A 29 -18.12 24.80 -7.61
CA ARG A 29 -16.90 23.99 -7.44
C ARG A 29 -15.79 24.37 -8.43
N SER A 30 -16.13 24.94 -9.58
CA SER A 30 -15.16 25.46 -10.56
C SER A 30 -14.54 26.80 -10.14
N SER A 31 -15.11 27.50 -9.17
CA SER A 31 -14.52 28.73 -8.60
C SER A 31 -13.52 28.47 -7.47
N GLU A 32 -13.36 27.24 -7.01
CA GLU A 32 -12.27 26.86 -6.12
C GLU A 32 -11.01 26.62 -6.98
N ALA A 33 -10.21 27.67 -7.14
CA ALA A 33 -8.95 27.62 -7.86
C ALA A 33 -8.08 26.51 -7.25
N LYS A 34 -7.98 25.37 -7.95
CA LYS A 34 -6.92 24.40 -7.69
C LYS A 34 -5.59 25.14 -7.80
N ASP A 35 -4.82 25.09 -6.73
CA ASP A 35 -3.55 25.79 -6.57
C ASP A 35 -2.47 25.17 -7.49
N GLU A 36 -2.64 25.30 -8.80
CA GLU A 36 -1.71 24.81 -9.84
C GLU A 36 -0.36 25.53 -9.79
N ARG A 37 -0.28 26.68 -9.10
CA ARG A 37 0.94 27.46 -8.94
C ARG A 37 2.03 26.65 -8.22
N THR A 38 1.66 25.85 -7.22
CA THR A 38 2.62 25.11 -6.39
C THR A 38 3.25 23.92 -7.13
N ILE A 39 2.48 23.22 -7.97
CA ILE A 39 3.00 22.06 -8.73
C ILE A 39 3.83 22.53 -9.92
N GLN A 40 3.40 23.58 -10.63
CA GLN A 40 4.17 24.19 -11.71
C GLN A 40 5.49 24.78 -11.19
N ASP A 41 5.48 25.47 -10.05
CA ASP A 41 6.71 26.00 -9.43
C ASP A 41 7.69 24.88 -9.04
N PHE A 42 7.19 23.77 -8.51
CA PHE A 42 8.03 22.63 -8.15
C PHE A 42 8.63 21.95 -9.38
N TYR A 43 7.84 21.81 -10.46
CA TYR A 43 8.30 21.21 -11.71
C TYR A 43 9.35 22.08 -12.40
N HIS A 44 9.14 23.39 -12.48
CA HIS A 44 10.12 24.30 -13.05
C HIS A 44 11.39 24.42 -12.18
N LYS A 45 11.27 24.37 -10.85
CA LYS A 45 12.43 24.47 -9.93
C LYS A 45 13.33 23.23 -9.97
N THR A 46 12.75 22.03 -10.09
CA THR A 46 13.52 20.77 -10.21
C THR A 46 14.17 20.63 -11.59
N VAL A 47 13.43 20.94 -12.66
CA VAL A 47 13.95 20.87 -14.03
C VAL A 47 15.02 21.95 -14.28
N ASN A 48 14.87 23.16 -13.74
CA ASN A 48 15.92 24.19 -13.79
C ASN A 48 17.15 23.85 -12.93
N GLY A 49 16.99 23.07 -11.87
CA GLY A 49 18.10 22.53 -11.07
C GLY A 49 18.89 21.46 -11.81
N LEU A 50 18.22 20.66 -12.65
CA LEU A 50 18.82 19.59 -13.44
C LEU A 50 19.53 20.10 -14.71
N SER A 51 19.05 21.19 -15.31
CA SER A 51 19.59 21.76 -16.56
C SER A 51 20.76 22.73 -16.35
N LYS A 52 20.98 23.20 -15.11
CA LYS A 52 22.17 23.98 -14.77
C LYS A 52 23.35 23.04 -14.53
N LYS A 53 24.38 23.18 -15.37
CA LYS A 53 25.68 22.49 -15.19
C LYS A 53 26.18 22.75 -13.76
N PRO A 54 26.63 21.72 -13.02
CA PRO A 54 27.06 21.89 -11.63
C PRO A 54 28.20 22.91 -11.55
N PRO A 55 28.21 23.81 -10.55
CA PRO A 55 29.33 24.72 -10.35
C PRO A 55 30.60 23.92 -10.07
N PRO A 56 31.79 24.45 -10.42
CA PRO A 56 33.06 23.77 -10.20
C PRO A 56 33.26 23.48 -8.70
N PRO A 57 33.96 22.39 -8.34
CA PRO A 57 34.15 22.00 -6.95
C PRO A 57 34.88 23.11 -6.19
N GLY A 58 34.30 23.57 -5.08
CA GLY A 58 34.94 24.56 -4.19
C GLY A 58 34.10 25.80 -3.79
N GLN A 59 32.83 25.92 -4.17
CA GLN A 59 31.99 27.02 -3.66
C GLN A 59 30.94 26.54 -2.63
N ALA A 60 31.07 27.09 -1.42
CA ALA A 60 30.10 26.92 -0.35
C ALA A 60 28.75 27.54 -0.73
N VAL A 61 27.69 26.74 -0.63
CA VAL A 61 26.32 27.25 -0.67
C VAL A 61 26.05 27.93 0.68
N LEU A 62 26.07 29.26 0.69
CA LEU A 62 25.61 30.04 1.84
C LEU A 62 24.07 29.99 1.84
N ASP A 63 23.49 29.26 2.78
CA ASP A 63 22.08 29.43 3.12
C ASP A 63 21.95 30.68 3.98
N SER A 64 21.17 31.64 3.48
CA SER A 64 21.05 32.99 4.03
C SER A 64 20.08 33.11 5.21
N ASP A 65 19.74 32.02 5.90
CA ASP A 65 18.91 32.09 7.10
C ASP A 65 19.24 30.99 8.10
N LYS A 66 19.64 31.43 9.30
CA LYS A 66 19.93 30.69 10.55
C LYS A 66 21.39 30.27 10.76
N THR A 67 22.06 31.19 11.44
CA THR A 67 23.11 30.95 12.44
C THR A 67 22.81 29.73 13.34
N LYS A 68 23.50 28.61 13.11
CA LYS A 68 24.08 27.74 14.16
C LYS A 68 24.95 26.65 13.52
N ALA A 69 26.12 26.47 14.11
CA ALA A 69 27.26 25.72 13.61
C ALA A 69 26.96 24.25 13.25
N ALA A 70 27.37 23.83 12.05
CA ALA A 70 27.68 22.44 11.74
C ALA A 70 29.19 22.21 11.94
N GLY A 71 29.52 21.16 12.68
CA GLY A 71 30.86 20.86 13.17
C GLY A 71 31.88 20.48 12.08
N HIS A 72 33.14 20.70 12.48
CA HIS A 72 34.42 20.26 11.93
C HIS A 72 34.42 19.28 10.74
N VAL A 73 35.03 19.73 9.64
CA VAL A 73 35.69 18.85 8.65
C VAL A 73 37.02 18.37 9.26
N PRO A 74 37.42 17.10 9.07
CA PRO A 74 38.69 16.59 9.61
C PRO A 74 39.86 17.39 9.05
N VAL A 75 40.76 17.77 9.95
CA VAL A 75 42.02 18.46 9.66
C VAL A 75 42.94 17.48 8.93
N ASP A 76 43.27 17.82 7.69
CA ASP A 76 44.46 17.41 6.95
C ASP A 76 45.71 17.57 7.86
N LYS A 77 46.51 16.51 7.97
CA LYS A 77 47.59 16.39 8.98
C LYS A 77 48.99 16.67 8.45
N ASP A 78 49.19 16.79 7.14
CA ASP A 78 50.51 16.97 6.53
C ASP A 78 50.62 18.14 5.55
N ALA A 79 49.50 18.71 5.08
CA ALA A 79 49.48 20.01 4.40
C ALA A 79 50.50 20.14 3.24
N ASP A 80 50.67 19.08 2.44
CA ASP A 80 51.52 19.07 1.23
C ASP A 80 50.73 19.33 -0.07
N GLY A 81 49.40 19.15 -0.05
CA GLY A 81 48.53 19.74 -1.06
C GLY A 81 48.53 19.04 -2.41
N ASP A 82 48.71 17.72 -2.46
CA ASP A 82 48.45 16.88 -3.63
C ASP A 82 47.24 15.95 -3.39
N VAL A 83 46.09 16.39 -3.92
CA VAL A 83 44.78 15.73 -3.81
C VAL A 83 44.60 14.64 -4.89
N ASP A 84 45.64 13.86 -5.22
CA ASP A 84 45.57 12.89 -6.32
C ASP A 84 45.94 11.44 -5.97
N GLU A 85 46.74 11.16 -4.94
CA GLU A 85 47.07 9.77 -4.58
C GLU A 85 46.06 9.09 -3.66
N ASP A 86 45.52 9.78 -2.65
CA ASP A 86 44.58 9.19 -1.70
C ASP A 86 43.18 8.98 -2.30
N ASP A 87 42.73 9.90 -3.16
CA ASP A 87 41.49 9.77 -3.92
C ASP A 87 41.58 8.64 -4.95
N ALA A 88 42.76 8.46 -5.58
CA ALA A 88 42.99 7.35 -6.50
C ALA A 88 42.99 5.99 -5.77
N ARG A 89 43.54 5.93 -4.56
CA ARG A 89 43.48 4.71 -3.71
C ARG A 89 42.05 4.39 -3.30
N LEU A 90 41.27 5.38 -2.89
CA LEU A 90 39.87 5.20 -2.54
C LEU A 90 39.03 4.74 -3.74
N ALA A 91 39.25 5.32 -4.93
CA ALA A 91 38.60 4.91 -6.16
C ALA A 91 38.95 3.46 -6.54
N LYS A 92 40.22 3.07 -6.38
CA LYS A 92 40.69 1.71 -6.67
C LYS A 92 40.13 0.68 -5.67
N ASP A 93 40.04 1.01 -4.38
CA ASP A 93 39.43 0.16 -3.37
C ASP A 93 37.91 0.00 -3.61
N MET A 94 37.23 1.10 -3.96
CA MET A 94 35.81 1.07 -4.33
C MET A 94 35.57 0.19 -5.56
N GLN A 95 36.41 0.31 -6.58
CA GLN A 95 36.32 -0.51 -7.78
C GLN A 95 36.57 -2.00 -7.47
N GLY A 96 37.50 -2.31 -6.56
CA GLY A 96 37.73 -3.67 -6.07
C GLY A 96 36.51 -4.24 -5.36
N ARG A 97 35.87 -3.46 -4.48
CA ARG A 97 34.65 -3.86 -3.77
C ARG A 97 33.46 -4.07 -4.71
N LEU A 98 33.30 -3.21 -5.70
CA LEU A 98 32.25 -3.35 -6.72
C LEU A 98 32.42 -4.62 -7.55
N LYS A 99 33.66 -4.91 -7.97
CA LYS A 99 33.96 -6.13 -8.72
C LYS A 99 33.75 -7.39 -7.89
N ALA A 100 34.17 -7.38 -6.62
CA ALA A 100 33.91 -8.49 -5.70
C ALA A 100 32.41 -8.71 -5.44
N ALA A 101 31.63 -7.64 -5.33
CA ALA A 101 30.18 -7.71 -5.21
C ALA A 101 29.51 -8.26 -6.49
N GLU A 102 30.01 -7.86 -7.67
CA GLU A 102 29.55 -8.36 -8.96
C GLU A 102 29.83 -9.87 -9.10
N ASP A 103 31.03 -10.32 -8.76
CA ASP A 103 31.40 -11.74 -8.83
C ASP A 103 30.59 -12.59 -7.84
N LYS A 104 30.38 -12.09 -6.62
CA LYS A 104 29.50 -12.73 -5.62
C LYS A 104 28.05 -12.80 -6.10
N ALA A 105 27.56 -11.77 -6.80
CA ALA A 105 26.24 -11.77 -7.39
C ALA A 105 26.14 -12.82 -8.52
N LYS A 106 27.13 -12.88 -9.41
CA LYS A 106 27.21 -13.89 -10.50
C LYS A 106 27.26 -15.32 -9.95
N GLU A 107 28.04 -15.57 -8.92
CA GLU A 107 28.14 -16.89 -8.28
C GLU A 107 26.81 -17.28 -7.62
N SER A 108 26.17 -16.35 -6.91
CA SER A 108 24.86 -16.59 -6.29
C SER A 108 23.75 -16.84 -7.33
N ALA A 109 23.85 -16.23 -8.51
CA ALA A 109 22.94 -16.44 -9.63
C ALA A 109 23.16 -17.81 -10.29
N ASN A 110 24.42 -18.21 -10.51
CA ASN A 110 24.75 -19.51 -11.08
C ASN A 110 24.38 -20.66 -10.12
N LYS A 111 24.50 -20.47 -8.79
CA LYS A 111 24.09 -21.48 -7.79
C LYS A 111 22.57 -21.69 -7.73
N LYS A 112 21.77 -20.68 -8.12
CA LYS A 112 20.30 -20.74 -8.12
C LYS A 112 19.70 -21.35 -9.40
N SER A 113 20.49 -21.52 -10.46
CA SER A 113 20.06 -22.08 -11.75
C SER A 113 21.10 -23.05 -12.32
N PRO A 114 21.06 -24.36 -12.00
CA PRO A 114 22.06 -25.33 -12.43
C PRO A 114 21.99 -25.72 -13.93
N LEU A 115 21.08 -25.15 -14.71
CA LEU A 115 20.95 -25.40 -16.15
C LEU A 115 20.99 -24.07 -16.91
N LYS A 116 22.20 -23.64 -17.30
CA LYS A 116 22.36 -22.71 -18.42
C LYS A 116 22.50 -23.55 -19.69
N PRO A 117 21.71 -23.33 -20.75
CA PRO A 117 22.05 -23.82 -22.08
C PRO A 117 23.40 -23.22 -22.48
N ASP A 118 24.30 -24.03 -23.02
CA ASP A 118 25.64 -23.59 -23.42
C ASP A 118 25.58 -22.42 -24.42
N ALA A 119 26.61 -21.57 -24.37
CA ALA A 119 26.73 -20.44 -25.28
C ALA A 119 26.81 -20.93 -26.74
N PRO A 120 26.26 -20.16 -27.71
CA PRO A 120 26.11 -20.60 -29.10
C PRO A 120 27.42 -20.88 -29.86
N SER A 121 28.59 -20.70 -29.24
CA SER A 121 29.89 -21.06 -29.79
C SER A 121 30.25 -22.54 -29.63
N ASP A 122 29.57 -23.28 -28.73
CA ASP A 122 29.97 -24.65 -28.36
C ASP A 122 29.15 -25.77 -29.03
N VAL A 123 28.36 -25.43 -30.07
CA VAL A 123 27.64 -26.45 -30.86
C VAL A 123 28.41 -26.77 -32.14
N VAL A 124 29.44 -27.60 -32.03
CA VAL A 124 30.12 -28.21 -33.18
C VAL A 124 29.58 -29.62 -33.45
N GLY A 125 28.75 -29.69 -34.49
CA GLY A 125 28.48 -30.80 -35.41
C GLY A 125 28.60 -32.28 -34.95
N LYS A 126 27.46 -32.99 -34.98
CA LYS A 126 27.16 -34.10 -35.91
C LYS A 126 25.83 -34.75 -35.54
N GLY A 127 24.94 -34.91 -36.52
CA GLY A 127 23.73 -35.70 -36.36
C GLY A 127 22.76 -35.51 -37.52
N ASN A 128 22.94 -36.29 -38.57
CA ASN A 128 22.03 -36.42 -39.71
C ASN A 128 20.59 -36.72 -39.25
N SER A 129 19.61 -36.13 -39.94
CA SER A 129 18.50 -36.88 -40.54
C SER A 129 17.74 -35.99 -41.52
N ALA A 130 17.98 -36.25 -42.80
CA ALA A 130 17.09 -35.90 -43.88
C ALA A 130 15.91 -36.88 -43.91
N ALA A 131 14.70 -36.37 -43.73
CA ALA A 131 13.38 -36.91 -44.12
C ALA A 131 12.34 -36.08 -43.35
N GLY A 132 11.27 -35.49 -43.88
CA GLY A 132 10.64 -35.44 -45.19
C GLY A 132 9.24 -34.84 -44.95
N GLN A 133 8.80 -33.89 -45.80
CA GLN A 133 7.40 -33.45 -46.06
C GLN A 133 6.58 -32.85 -44.88
N GLU A 134 5.67 -31.87 -45.02
CA GLU A 134 5.14 -31.09 -46.15
C GLU A 134 4.41 -29.83 -45.63
N LYS A 135 4.21 -28.83 -46.51
CA LYS A 135 3.43 -27.60 -46.28
C LYS A 135 1.93 -27.78 -46.60
N LYS A 136 1.03 -27.17 -45.80
CA LYS A 136 -0.18 -26.42 -46.26
C LYS A 136 -0.84 -25.69 -45.07
N LYS A 137 -0.83 -24.36 -45.05
CA LYS A 137 -1.94 -23.42 -45.38
C LYS A 137 -3.25 -23.70 -44.62
N ASP A 138 -3.67 -22.76 -43.76
CA ASP A 138 -4.75 -21.82 -44.13
C ASP A 138 -4.85 -20.60 -43.21
N LYS A 139 -5.40 -19.53 -43.79
CA LYS A 139 -5.58 -18.16 -43.28
C LYS A 139 -6.80 -18.04 -42.35
N THR A 140 -6.82 -16.98 -41.51
CA THR A 140 -7.86 -15.92 -41.36
C THR A 140 -7.72 -15.31 -39.95
N GLY A 141 -7.26 -14.07 -39.76
CA GLY A 141 -8.05 -12.82 -39.78
C GLY A 141 -7.71 -12.04 -38.47
N THR A 142 -6.83 -11.04 -38.51
CA THR A 142 -7.10 -9.59 -38.55
C THR A 142 -7.57 -8.97 -37.23
N GLY A 143 -6.78 -8.03 -36.68
CA GLY A 143 -7.24 -6.93 -35.82
C GLY A 143 -6.49 -6.79 -34.49
N LYS A 144 -5.25 -6.27 -34.46
CA LYS A 144 -4.91 -4.85 -34.23
C LYS A 144 -4.84 -4.48 -32.73
N GLU A 145 -3.67 -4.69 -32.15
CA GLU A 145 -3.20 -4.01 -30.94
C GLU A 145 -2.33 -2.80 -31.34
N VAL A 146 -2.71 -1.63 -30.84
CA VAL A 146 -1.88 -0.41 -30.70
C VAL A 146 -2.35 0.19 -29.37
N ALA A 147 -1.59 0.05 -28.29
CA ALA A 147 -0.40 0.82 -27.90
C ALA A 147 -0.76 1.99 -26.96
N ALA A 148 0.17 2.25 -26.03
CA ALA A 148 0.23 3.33 -25.02
C ALA A 148 -0.57 3.04 -23.73
N ASP A 149 -0.04 3.22 -22.51
CA ASP A 149 1.24 3.72 -22.04
C ASP A 149 1.38 3.28 -20.56
N SER A 150 2.62 3.16 -20.07
CA SER A 150 2.98 2.67 -18.72
C SER A 150 2.84 3.82 -17.68
N PRO A 151 3.47 3.81 -16.48
CA PRO A 151 3.97 2.75 -15.60
C PRO A 151 3.48 2.95 -14.13
N ASP A 152 3.53 1.93 -13.29
CA ASP A 152 4.12 2.18 -11.97
C ASP A 152 4.94 0.97 -11.53
N LYS A 153 6.19 1.24 -11.18
CA LYS A 153 7.17 0.26 -10.77
C LYS A 153 7.02 0.14 -9.26
N ASP A 154 6.28 -0.86 -8.82
CA ASP A 154 6.31 -1.29 -7.43
C ASP A 154 7.76 -1.62 -7.03
N GLU A 155 8.33 -0.78 -6.17
CA GLU A 155 9.52 -1.08 -5.41
C GLU A 155 9.20 -2.27 -4.49
N LYS A 156 9.47 -3.48 -4.99
CA LYS A 156 9.36 -4.69 -4.20
C LYS A 156 10.42 -4.65 -3.09
N LYS A 157 10.02 -4.17 -1.90
CA LYS A 157 10.74 -4.42 -0.64
C LYS A 157 11.10 -5.92 -0.61
N LYS A 158 12.35 -6.24 -0.28
CA LYS A 158 12.71 -7.63 0.05
C LYS A 158 11.90 -8.02 1.28
N GLU A 159 10.80 -8.74 1.07
CA GLU A 159 10.06 -9.43 2.12
C GLU A 159 11.04 -10.35 2.85
N THR A 160 11.15 -10.19 4.16
CA THR A 160 11.93 -11.11 4.99
C THR A 160 11.13 -12.38 5.22
N ASP A 161 11.81 -13.49 5.52
CA ASP A 161 11.14 -14.77 5.82
C ASP A 161 10.17 -14.62 7.02
N GLU A 162 10.45 -13.67 7.93
CA GLU A 162 9.59 -13.32 9.07
C GLU A 162 8.32 -12.57 8.64
N ASP A 163 8.43 -11.61 7.73
CA ASP A 163 7.27 -10.86 7.22
C ASP A 163 6.27 -11.80 6.51
N HIS A 164 6.78 -12.76 5.74
CA HIS A 164 5.95 -13.77 5.07
C HIS A 164 5.21 -14.64 6.09
N ALA A 165 5.87 -15.06 7.18
CA ALA A 165 5.22 -15.85 8.23
C ALA A 165 4.08 -15.07 8.91
N VAL A 166 4.28 -13.79 9.20
CA VAL A 166 3.27 -12.90 9.78
C VAL A 166 2.09 -12.70 8.83
N GLU A 167 2.35 -12.53 7.54
CA GLU A 167 1.31 -12.40 6.53
C GLU A 167 0.47 -13.68 6.41
N VAL A 168 1.11 -14.85 6.41
CA VAL A 168 0.42 -16.15 6.39
C VAL A 168 -0.46 -16.31 7.63
N GLU A 169 0.04 -15.96 8.81
CA GLU A 169 -0.73 -16.05 10.05
C GLU A 169 -1.91 -15.07 10.04
N LEU A 170 -1.70 -13.81 9.66
CA LEU A 170 -2.78 -12.83 9.56
C LEU A 170 -3.87 -13.30 8.58
N ASN A 171 -3.48 -13.78 7.40
CA ASN A 171 -4.42 -14.34 6.43
C ASN A 171 -5.18 -15.55 6.97
N SER A 172 -4.53 -16.38 7.80
CA SER A 172 -5.17 -17.51 8.46
C SER A 172 -6.19 -17.05 9.51
N ILE A 173 -5.87 -16.00 10.28
CA ILE A 173 -6.79 -15.37 11.23
C ILE A 173 -8.01 -14.77 10.51
N LEU A 174 -7.80 -13.99 9.43
CA LEU A 174 -8.86 -13.32 8.67
C LEU A 174 -9.86 -14.30 8.04
N LYS A 175 -9.44 -15.55 7.77
CA LYS A 175 -10.30 -16.61 7.25
C LYS A 175 -11.20 -17.25 8.31
N LYS A 176 -10.92 -17.08 9.61
CA LYS A 176 -11.69 -17.72 10.70
C LYS A 176 -13.08 -17.12 10.86
N SER A 177 -13.23 -15.81 10.68
CA SER A 177 -14.51 -15.12 10.76
C SER A 177 -14.48 -13.83 9.95
N PRO A 178 -15.59 -13.40 9.33
CA PRO A 178 -15.68 -12.09 8.68
C PRO A 178 -15.50 -10.93 9.67
N VAL A 179 -15.79 -11.12 10.97
CA VAL A 179 -15.59 -10.11 12.01
C VAL A 179 -14.45 -10.56 12.92
N ILE A 180 -13.33 -9.83 12.88
CA ILE A 180 -12.15 -10.10 13.71
C ILE A 180 -11.93 -8.95 14.68
N ILE A 181 -11.68 -9.27 15.95
CA ILE A 181 -11.38 -8.30 17.00
C ILE A 181 -9.94 -8.53 17.46
N PHE A 182 -9.02 -7.67 17.02
CA PHE A 182 -7.67 -7.63 17.58
C PHE A 182 -7.70 -6.84 18.89
N SER A 183 -7.27 -7.50 19.96
CA SER A 183 -7.41 -7.06 21.35
C SER A 183 -6.09 -7.27 22.10
N LYS A 184 -6.00 -6.71 23.31
CA LYS A 184 -5.07 -7.17 24.33
C LYS A 184 -5.83 -7.44 25.62
N SER A 185 -5.46 -8.50 26.33
CA SER A 185 -6.24 -8.99 27.47
C SER A 185 -6.31 -8.00 28.63
N TYR A 186 -5.28 -7.17 28.80
CA TYR A 186 -5.18 -6.14 29.83
C TYR A 186 -5.74 -4.76 29.41
N CYS A 187 -6.12 -4.58 28.13
CA CYS A 187 -6.52 -3.27 27.61
C CYS A 187 -7.99 -2.95 27.94
N PRO A 188 -8.28 -1.84 28.66
CA PRO A 188 -9.65 -1.48 29.03
C PRO A 188 -10.52 -1.12 27.82
N TYR A 189 -9.96 -0.49 26.79
CA TYR A 189 -10.67 -0.17 25.55
C TYR A 189 -11.06 -1.44 24.78
N SER A 190 -10.19 -2.45 24.79
CA SER A 190 -10.48 -3.74 24.16
C SER A 190 -11.56 -4.50 24.92
N LYS A 191 -11.57 -4.42 26.25
CA LYS A 191 -12.65 -4.99 27.08
C LYS A 191 -14.01 -4.36 26.72
N LYS A 192 -14.09 -3.03 26.67
CA LYS A 192 -15.33 -2.31 26.26
C LYS A 192 -15.81 -2.70 24.86
N ALA A 193 -14.89 -2.78 23.89
CA ALA A 193 -15.24 -3.20 22.53
C ALA A 193 -15.79 -4.64 22.47
N LYS A 194 -15.20 -5.55 23.26
CA LYS A 194 -15.67 -6.93 23.37
C LYS A 194 -17.05 -7.01 24.04
N GLU A 195 -17.26 -6.31 25.15
CA GLU A 195 -18.57 -6.23 25.82
C GLU A 195 -19.65 -5.73 24.84
N LEU A 196 -19.35 -4.66 24.10
CA LEU A 196 -20.28 -4.11 23.12
C LEU A 196 -20.62 -5.14 22.02
N LEU A 197 -19.61 -5.72 21.36
CA LEU A 197 -19.84 -6.61 20.21
C LEU A 197 -20.32 -8.02 20.59
N LEU A 198 -19.94 -8.53 21.78
CA LEU A 198 -20.22 -9.91 22.22
C LEU A 198 -21.37 -10.02 23.21
N GLU A 199 -21.70 -8.97 23.98
CA GLU A 199 -22.76 -9.01 24.99
C GLU A 199 -24.01 -8.25 24.53
N LYS A 200 -23.86 -7.01 24.04
CA LYS A 200 -24.99 -6.17 23.59
C LYS A 200 -25.60 -6.67 22.28
N TYR A 201 -24.76 -7.21 21.40
CA TYR A 201 -25.16 -7.65 20.06
C TYR A 201 -25.03 -9.16 19.86
N SER A 202 -25.89 -9.69 19.01
CA SER A 202 -25.80 -11.03 18.43
C SER A 202 -25.30 -10.89 17.01
N ILE A 203 -24.07 -11.35 16.75
CA ILE A 203 -23.42 -11.30 15.45
C ILE A 203 -23.26 -12.74 14.93
N THR A 204 -23.74 -12.99 13.72
CA THR A 204 -23.67 -14.29 13.04
C THR A 204 -22.96 -14.11 11.70
N PRO A 205 -21.85 -14.83 11.44
CA PRO A 205 -21.13 -15.76 12.33
C PRO A 205 -20.43 -15.05 13.50
N ALA A 206 -20.11 -15.81 14.55
CA ALA A 206 -19.52 -15.27 15.77
C ALA A 206 -18.20 -14.51 15.50
N PRO A 207 -17.97 -13.34 16.12
CA PRO A 207 -16.71 -12.62 16.00
C PRO A 207 -15.55 -13.46 16.55
N PHE A 208 -14.41 -13.43 15.86
CA PHE A 208 -13.19 -14.10 16.33
C PHE A 208 -12.29 -13.10 17.06
N VAL A 209 -11.95 -13.38 18.31
CA VAL A 209 -11.11 -12.51 19.15
C VAL A 209 -9.67 -13.00 19.12
N VAL A 210 -8.74 -12.09 18.83
CA VAL A 210 -7.30 -12.34 18.87
C VAL A 210 -6.68 -11.47 19.95
N GLU A 211 -6.19 -12.10 21.01
CA GLU A 211 -5.44 -11.42 22.07
C GLU A 211 -3.95 -11.35 21.67
N LEU A 212 -3.52 -10.21 21.14
CA LEU A 212 -2.16 -10.01 20.61
C LEU A 212 -1.09 -10.14 21.69
N ASP A 213 -1.41 -9.91 22.97
CA ASP A 213 -0.48 -10.09 24.09
C ASP A 213 -0.23 -11.56 24.44
N LYS A 214 -1.07 -12.47 23.96
CA LYS A 214 -0.97 -13.93 24.19
C LYS A 214 -0.59 -14.71 22.94
N HIS A 215 -0.39 -14.01 21.83
CA HIS A 215 -0.06 -14.61 20.55
C HIS A 215 1.45 -14.54 20.33
N ASP A 216 2.07 -15.62 19.87
CA ASP A 216 3.53 -15.71 19.69
C ASP A 216 4.05 -14.61 18.76
N LEU A 217 3.38 -14.42 17.61
CA LEU A 217 3.67 -13.34 16.65
C LEU A 217 2.98 -12.01 16.97
N GLY A 218 2.48 -11.81 18.18
CA GLY A 218 1.62 -10.69 18.56
C GLY A 218 2.15 -9.29 18.20
N PRO A 219 3.39 -8.92 18.59
CA PRO A 219 3.98 -7.62 18.24
C PRO A 219 4.12 -7.41 16.73
N GLN A 220 4.50 -8.47 16.00
CA GLN A 220 4.71 -8.42 14.55
C GLN A 220 3.38 -8.31 13.81
N LEU A 221 2.36 -9.06 14.24
CA LEU A 221 0.98 -8.91 13.76
C LEU A 221 0.45 -7.50 14.00
N GLN A 222 0.72 -6.90 15.17
CA GLN A 222 0.31 -5.53 15.45
C GLN A 222 0.98 -4.51 14.51
N ALA A 223 2.27 -4.68 14.25
CA ALA A 223 3.00 -3.83 13.31
C ALA A 223 2.44 -3.96 11.89
N PHE A 224 2.27 -5.19 11.41
CA PHE A 224 1.75 -5.48 10.08
C PHE A 224 0.29 -5.00 9.91
N LEU A 225 -0.55 -5.15 10.93
CA LEU A 225 -1.89 -4.57 10.98
C LEU A 225 -1.83 -3.04 10.88
N GLY A 226 -0.86 -2.41 11.55
CA GLY A 226 -0.62 -0.98 11.46
C GLY A 226 -0.29 -0.52 10.04
N GLU A 227 0.48 -1.31 9.29
CA GLU A 227 0.80 -1.03 7.89
C GLU A 227 -0.40 -1.26 6.97
N LYS A 228 -1.12 -2.37 7.12
CA LYS A 228 -2.25 -2.73 6.24
C LYS A 228 -3.51 -1.90 6.49
N THR A 229 -3.76 -1.51 7.74
CA THR A 229 -5.02 -0.84 8.15
C THR A 229 -4.84 0.62 8.55
N GLY A 230 -3.60 1.08 8.68
CA GLY A 230 -3.27 2.41 9.21
C GLY A 230 -3.42 2.53 10.74
N ARG A 231 -3.96 1.52 11.43
CA ARG A 231 -4.20 1.55 12.88
C ARG A 231 -3.23 0.68 13.65
N LYS A 232 -2.35 1.34 14.41
CA LYS A 232 -1.31 0.70 15.25
C LYS A 232 -1.78 0.36 16.66
N THR A 233 -2.99 0.76 17.06
CA THR A 233 -3.50 0.62 18.43
C THR A 233 -4.53 -0.51 18.54
N VAL A 234 -4.70 -1.03 19.76
CA VAL A 234 -5.78 -1.96 20.11
C VAL A 234 -6.87 -1.24 20.91
N PRO A 235 -8.15 -1.66 20.79
CA PRO A 235 -8.62 -2.68 19.88
C PRO A 235 -8.62 -2.20 18.41
N ASN A 236 -8.46 -3.13 17.47
CA ASN A 236 -8.64 -2.89 16.04
C ASN A 236 -9.66 -3.91 15.51
N ILE A 237 -10.82 -3.44 15.10
CA ILE A 237 -11.93 -4.29 14.67
C ILE A 237 -11.97 -4.30 13.15
N LEU A 238 -11.88 -5.49 12.57
CA LEU A 238 -11.90 -5.70 11.12
C LEU A 238 -13.19 -6.40 10.69
N ILE A 239 -13.75 -5.94 9.58
CA ILE A 239 -14.84 -6.61 8.87
C ILE A 239 -14.38 -6.85 7.45
N ASN A 240 -14.33 -8.12 7.02
CA ASN A 240 -13.83 -8.49 5.69
C ASN A 240 -12.48 -7.80 5.36
N SER A 241 -11.56 -7.81 6.33
CA SER A 241 -10.22 -7.17 6.26
C SER A 241 -10.19 -5.64 6.27
N VAL A 242 -11.32 -4.96 6.42
CA VAL A 242 -11.39 -3.49 6.53
C VAL A 242 -11.53 -3.07 7.99
N SER A 243 -10.67 -2.16 8.45
CA SER A 243 -10.76 -1.62 9.82
C SER A 243 -11.92 -0.64 9.95
N ILE A 244 -12.79 -0.88 10.94
CA ILE A 244 -13.90 0.01 11.25
C ILE A 244 -13.60 0.99 12.39
N GLY A 245 -12.48 0.78 13.09
CA GLY A 245 -12.02 1.60 14.20
C GLY A 245 -11.57 0.80 15.43
N GLY A 246 -11.41 1.51 16.53
CA GLY A 246 -11.12 0.98 17.86
C GLY A 246 -12.30 1.11 18.81
N GLY A 247 -12.02 1.11 20.11
CA GLY A 247 -13.06 1.03 21.15
C GLY A 247 -13.96 2.26 21.17
N ASP A 248 -13.36 3.45 21.13
CA ASP A 248 -14.10 4.71 21.16
C ASP A 248 -14.91 4.91 19.87
N ASP A 249 -14.34 4.57 18.71
CA ASP A 249 -15.02 4.62 17.42
C ASP A 249 -16.30 3.75 17.42
N LEU A 250 -16.24 2.55 18.03
CA LEU A 250 -17.39 1.67 18.15
C LEU A 250 -18.47 2.24 19.08
N VAL A 251 -18.07 2.77 20.23
CA VAL A 251 -19.01 3.38 21.19
C VAL A 251 -19.71 4.59 20.57
N GLU A 252 -18.97 5.40 19.80
CA GLU A 252 -19.55 6.53 19.07
C GLU A 252 -20.56 6.06 18.02
N LEU A 253 -20.19 5.08 17.19
CA LEU A 253 -21.07 4.52 16.16
C LEU A 253 -22.32 3.87 16.76
N ASP A 254 -22.18 3.22 17.90
CA ASP A 254 -23.28 2.62 18.66
C ASP A 254 -24.23 3.69 19.20
N GLY A 255 -23.69 4.75 19.82
CA GLY A 255 -24.48 5.89 20.31
C GLY A 255 -25.22 6.64 19.19
N GLN A 256 -24.68 6.65 17.97
CA GLN A 256 -25.32 7.22 16.79
C GLN A 256 -26.28 6.26 16.07
N ASN A 257 -26.48 5.04 16.55
CA ASN A 257 -27.21 3.95 15.88
C ASN A 257 -26.69 3.62 14.46
N LYS A 258 -25.42 3.94 14.17
CA LYS A 258 -24.76 3.70 12.88
C LYS A 258 -23.92 2.43 12.86
N LEU A 259 -23.69 1.81 14.02
CA LEU A 259 -22.84 0.62 14.12
C LEU A 259 -23.39 -0.58 13.33
N VAL A 260 -24.65 -0.96 13.56
CA VAL A 260 -25.31 -2.07 12.87
C VAL A 260 -25.31 -1.87 11.35
N PRO A 261 -25.78 -0.73 10.78
CA PRO A 261 -25.77 -0.56 9.34
C PRO A 261 -24.34 -0.57 8.77
N LYS A 262 -23.35 0.01 9.45
CA LYS A 262 -21.94 -0.04 9.01
C LYS A 262 -21.39 -1.47 8.97
N ILE A 263 -21.70 -2.29 9.97
CA ILE A 263 -21.26 -3.69 10.03
C ILE A 263 -21.94 -4.52 8.94
N VAL A 264 -23.24 -4.34 8.72
CA VAL A 264 -23.99 -5.07 7.68
C VAL A 264 -23.57 -4.64 6.28
N ASP A 265 -23.28 -3.36 6.05
CA ASP A 265 -22.80 -2.85 4.76
C ASP A 265 -21.43 -3.45 4.40
N LEU A 266 -20.47 -3.40 5.33
CA LEU A 266 -19.13 -3.98 5.12
C LEU A 266 -19.14 -5.51 5.13
N GLY A 267 -19.98 -6.12 5.96
CA GLY A 267 -20.15 -7.56 6.11
C GLY A 267 -20.94 -8.21 4.98
N GLN A 268 -21.72 -7.42 4.23
CA GLN A 268 -22.60 -7.84 3.16
C GLN A 268 -23.48 -9.03 3.58
N LYS A 269 -23.67 -10.02 2.70
CA LYS A 269 -24.46 -11.23 2.98
C LYS A 269 -23.80 -12.21 3.96
N LYS A 270 -22.58 -11.94 4.42
CA LYS A 270 -21.80 -12.85 5.29
C LYS A 270 -21.99 -12.57 6.77
N VAL A 271 -22.50 -11.40 7.15
CA VAL A 271 -22.63 -10.98 8.54
C VAL A 271 -24.04 -10.48 8.80
N GLU A 272 -24.69 -11.07 9.79
CA GLU A 272 -25.93 -10.58 10.37
C GLU A 272 -25.64 -10.06 11.78
N MET A 273 -26.19 -8.91 12.13
CA MET A 273 -26.04 -8.30 13.45
C MET A 273 -27.40 -7.83 13.97
N LYS A 274 -27.77 -8.28 15.16
CA LYS A 274 -29.02 -7.93 15.85
C LYS A 274 -28.73 -7.51 17.29
N LEU A 275 -29.50 -6.58 17.83
CA LEU A 275 -29.45 -6.27 19.26
C LEU A 275 -29.94 -7.50 20.02
N ARG A 276 -29.25 -7.92 21.09
CA ARG A 276 -29.80 -8.93 21.98
C ARG A 276 -30.95 -8.31 22.77
N SER A 277 -32.14 -8.89 22.69
CA SER A 277 -33.23 -8.53 23.58
C SER A 277 -32.80 -8.85 25.01
N THR A 278 -32.73 -7.83 25.87
CA THR A 278 -32.43 -7.96 27.29
C THR A 278 -33.64 -8.52 28.05
N GLU A 279 -34.18 -9.66 27.62
CA GLU A 279 -35.12 -10.42 28.45
C GLU A 279 -34.29 -11.26 29.44
N GLY A 280 -33.87 -10.67 30.56
CA GLY A 280 -33.25 -11.48 31.62
C GLY A 280 -32.38 -10.80 32.67
N SER A 281 -32.06 -9.50 32.57
CA SER A 281 -31.29 -8.81 33.63
C SER A 281 -32.20 -8.06 34.61
N LYS A 282 -33.18 -8.80 35.15
CA LYS A 282 -33.76 -8.55 36.47
C LYS A 282 -33.65 -9.87 37.22
N LYS A 283 -32.53 -10.08 37.90
CA LYS A 283 -32.41 -11.11 38.93
C LYS A 283 -31.57 -10.55 40.08
N ASN A 284 -32.33 -10.14 41.10
CA ASN A 284 -32.08 -10.08 42.54
C ASN A 284 -30.75 -9.54 43.04
#